data_AF-A0A357AFQ4-F1
#
_entry.id   AF-A0A357AFQ4-F1
#
_cell.length_a   1.000
_cell.length_b   1.000
_cell.length_c   1.000
_cell.angle_alpha   90.00
_cell.angle_beta   90.00
_cell.angle_gamma   90.00
#
_symmetry.space_group_name_H-M   'P 1'
#
loop_
_entity.id
_entity.type
_entity.pdbx_description
1 polymer ?
#
loop_
_entity_poly.entity_id
_entity_poly.type
_entity_poly.pdbx_seq_one_letter_code
_entity_poly.pdbx_strand_id
1 'polypeptide(L)'
;MMKKLILAASLILSFLLLFGCTMIGDEEDNKETSEPQQSPEQQRRVSDYFPIKEDVKYVYEGKGNEYASYDLYIDFTSEDKVQQRKSTGGTILVDVIEVKDGKVTRTFSIEEAYYRENLLDKKSSDEQVLLMEPLEKGTTWTLKDGSIRTITETSAQVTTPMDSFEAIEVTTESINSKRIDYYAKDIGLVQSIFTSEGSEISSSLSKVEKDAVYTSVVNFYQPSGVDDKIYYKGKGISFKTNDETAKILEDAYKESIDADLGKVITEKTKINSLTMDENKIVKIDLSKEFTEEMNAGALFEGMILQSLVNTFGQYYNTEKVIVTVDKKPYESEQLSMGEGEFFQTNFTKAVEIKQ
;
A
#
# COMPACT_ATOMS: atom_id res chain seq x y z
N MET A 1 -49.10 46.44 -8.09
CA MET A 1 -47.89 47.14 -7.57
C MET A 1 -48.29 48.54 -7.14
N MET A 2 -48.55 48.74 -5.86
CA MET A 2 -48.92 50.04 -5.28
C MET A 2 -47.81 50.47 -4.32
N LYS A 3 -47.18 51.61 -4.59
CA LYS A 3 -46.32 52.33 -3.64
C LYS A 3 -47.22 53.10 -2.68
N LYS A 4 -47.00 52.97 -1.38
CA LYS A 4 -47.47 53.94 -0.38
C LYS A 4 -46.35 54.29 0.59
N LEU A 5 -46.12 55.59 0.70
CA LEU A 5 -45.39 56.29 1.75
C LEU A 5 -46.14 56.22 3.10
N ILE A 6 -45.42 56.62 4.16
CA ILE A 6 -45.77 57.48 5.32
C ILE A 6 -45.32 56.76 6.61
N LEU A 7 -44.34 57.18 7.42
CA LEU A 7 -43.97 58.43 8.13
C LEU A 7 -44.18 58.24 9.66
N ALA A 8 -43.05 58.30 10.38
CA ALA A 8 -42.79 59.00 11.65
C ALA A 8 -43.30 58.51 13.03
N ALA A 9 -42.38 58.73 14.00
CA ALA A 9 -42.58 59.06 15.43
C ALA A 9 -42.91 57.89 16.39
N SER A 10 -42.45 57.79 17.65
CA SER A 10 -41.57 58.58 18.53
C SER A 10 -41.45 57.86 19.90
N LEU A 11 -40.37 58.16 20.65
CA LEU A 11 -40.24 58.26 22.12
C LEU A 11 -40.36 57.04 23.09
N ILE A 12 -39.20 56.72 23.71
CA ILE A 12 -38.88 56.74 25.16
C ILE A 12 -39.91 56.17 26.16
N LEU A 13 -39.53 55.15 26.95
CA LEU A 13 -39.50 55.25 28.43
C LEU A 13 -38.75 54.08 29.10
N SER A 14 -37.71 54.43 29.86
CA SER A 14 -37.08 53.65 30.93
C SER A 14 -37.94 53.69 32.20
N PHE A 15 -38.06 52.61 32.98
CA PHE A 15 -37.93 52.66 34.45
C PHE A 15 -37.88 51.25 35.10
N LEU A 16 -36.98 51.13 36.07
CA LEU A 16 -36.85 50.04 37.04
C LEU A 16 -38.07 49.92 37.98
N LEU A 17 -38.33 48.74 38.56
CA LEU A 17 -38.14 48.46 40.00
C LEU A 17 -38.75 47.10 40.44
N LEU A 18 -38.23 46.68 41.60
CA LEU A 18 -38.31 45.41 42.32
C LEU A 18 -39.63 45.17 43.09
N PHE A 19 -39.70 43.97 43.71
CA PHE A 19 -40.64 43.43 44.70
C PHE A 19 -41.93 42.84 44.12
N GLY A 20 -42.45 41.68 44.54
CA GLY A 20 -42.14 40.77 45.64
C GLY A 20 -43.38 39.89 45.93
N CYS A 21 -43.14 38.76 46.60
CA CYS A 21 -44.11 37.88 47.29
C CYS A 21 -45.11 37.02 46.46
N THR A 22 -44.76 35.73 46.45
CA THR A 22 -45.57 34.53 46.73
C THR A 22 -47.07 34.71 47.00
N MET A 23 -47.91 34.01 46.23
CA MET A 23 -49.12 33.32 46.67
C MET A 23 -49.31 32.05 45.83
N ILE A 24 -49.65 30.96 46.52
CA ILE A 24 -50.00 29.64 45.99
C ILE A 24 -51.42 29.72 45.42
N GLY A 25 -51.61 29.19 44.22
CA GLY A 25 -52.90 28.88 43.61
C GLY A 25 -52.68 27.79 42.57
N ASP A 26 -53.32 26.63 42.79
CA ASP A 26 -53.28 25.46 41.93
C ASP A 26 -53.97 25.72 40.58
N GLU A 27 -53.35 25.30 39.47
CA GLU A 27 -54.03 24.86 38.25
C GLU A 27 -53.08 23.97 37.43
N GLU A 28 -53.54 22.75 37.15
CA GLU A 28 -52.88 21.77 36.27
C GLU A 28 -52.84 22.28 34.83
N ASP A 29 -51.67 22.33 34.18
CA ASP A 29 -51.59 22.11 32.74
C ASP A 29 -50.20 21.63 32.25
N ASN A 30 -50.24 20.60 31.41
CA ASN A 30 -49.23 20.01 30.52
C ASN A 30 -47.73 20.22 30.78
N LYS A 31 -47.07 19.16 31.30
CA LYS A 31 -45.67 18.88 30.97
C LYS A 31 -45.59 18.23 29.58
N GLU A 32 -45.40 19.05 28.55
CA GLU A 32 -44.74 18.55 27.34
C GLU A 32 -43.34 18.08 27.74
N THR A 33 -43.12 16.79 27.56
CA THR A 33 -41.82 16.16 27.75
C THR A 33 -41.00 16.52 26.52
N SER A 34 -40.12 17.51 26.65
CA SER A 34 -39.13 17.80 25.61
C SER A 34 -38.18 16.60 25.53
N GLU A 35 -38.38 15.74 24.52
CA GLU A 35 -37.38 14.75 24.13
C GLU A 35 -36.05 15.47 23.87
N PRO A 36 -34.92 14.94 24.39
CA PRO A 36 -33.62 15.50 24.06
C PRO A 36 -33.40 15.32 22.56
N GLN A 37 -33.33 16.43 21.82
CA GLN A 37 -32.88 16.43 20.44
C GLN A 37 -31.54 15.69 20.36
N GLN A 38 -31.57 14.52 19.70
CA GLN A 38 -30.36 13.83 19.30
C GLN A 38 -29.52 14.81 18.48
N SER A 39 -28.29 15.04 18.94
CA SER A 39 -27.21 15.61 18.14
C SER A 39 -27.21 14.92 16.77
N PRO A 40 -27.01 15.63 15.64
CA PRO A 40 -26.91 14.97 14.34
C PRO A 40 -25.85 13.86 14.44
N GLU A 41 -26.27 12.62 14.19
CA GLU A 41 -25.37 11.47 14.07
C GLU A 41 -24.28 11.88 13.07
N GLN A 42 -23.03 11.90 13.53
CA GLN A 42 -21.90 12.14 12.65
C GLN A 42 -21.91 11.03 11.60
N GLN A 43 -22.26 11.39 10.36
CA GLN A 43 -22.40 10.44 9.26
C GLN A 43 -21.09 9.67 9.08
N ARG A 44 -21.14 8.35 9.34
CA ARG A 44 -20.01 7.42 9.22
C ARG A 44 -19.54 7.42 7.77
N ARG A 45 -18.22 7.42 7.56
CA ARG A 45 -17.60 7.41 6.22
C ARG A 45 -16.78 6.15 6.01
N VAL A 46 -16.66 5.72 4.77
CA VAL A 46 -15.79 4.57 4.45
C VAL A 46 -14.33 4.76 4.85
N SER A 47 -13.84 6.01 4.85
CA SER A 47 -12.48 6.37 5.30
C SER A 47 -12.24 6.06 6.78
N ASP A 48 -13.30 6.07 7.60
CA ASP A 48 -13.20 5.71 9.03
C ASP A 48 -12.85 4.23 9.20
N TYR A 49 -13.10 3.41 8.18
CA TYR A 49 -12.86 1.96 8.17
C TYR A 49 -11.73 1.55 7.22
N PHE A 50 -11.09 2.49 6.53
CA PHE A 50 -9.89 2.25 5.73
C PHE A 50 -8.93 3.43 5.90
N PRO A 51 -8.39 3.63 7.11
CA PRO A 51 -7.46 4.72 7.35
C PRO A 51 -6.16 4.47 6.60
N ILE A 52 -5.70 5.46 5.84
CA ILE A 52 -4.40 5.43 5.17
C ILE A 52 -3.35 5.81 6.23
N LYS A 53 -2.54 4.83 6.63
CA LYS A 53 -1.50 4.98 7.65
C LYS A 53 -0.15 4.60 7.08
N GLU A 54 0.86 5.38 7.40
CA GLU A 54 2.25 5.09 7.05
C GLU A 54 2.93 4.30 8.18
N ASP A 55 3.95 3.53 7.84
CA ASP A 55 4.81 2.80 8.77
C ASP A 55 4.06 1.91 9.75
N VAL A 56 3.02 1.23 9.26
CA VAL A 56 2.28 0.25 10.05
C VAL A 56 2.40 -1.14 9.47
N LYS A 57 2.45 -2.12 10.37
CA LYS A 57 2.35 -3.54 10.05
C LYS A 57 1.16 -4.14 10.79
N TYR A 58 0.35 -4.89 10.07
CA TYR A 58 -0.73 -5.70 10.64
C TYR A 58 -0.34 -7.17 10.58
N VAL A 59 -0.54 -7.90 11.68
CA VAL A 59 -0.28 -9.34 11.78
C VAL A 59 -1.62 -10.05 11.93
N TYR A 60 -1.88 -11.02 11.06
CA TYR A 60 -3.10 -11.82 11.10
C TYR A 60 -2.78 -13.29 11.37
N GLU A 61 -3.46 -13.85 12.38
CA GLU A 61 -3.44 -15.27 12.65
C GLU A 61 -4.46 -16.01 11.80
N GLY A 62 -4.00 -17.06 11.13
CA GLY A 62 -4.77 -17.90 10.23
C GLY A 62 -5.26 -19.19 10.85
N LYS A 63 -6.41 -19.68 10.39
CA LYS A 63 -6.93 -21.03 10.64
C LYS A 63 -7.44 -21.64 9.33
N GLY A 64 -7.44 -22.97 9.27
CA GLY A 64 -7.97 -23.74 8.13
C GLY A 64 -6.92 -24.15 7.10
N ASN A 65 -5.92 -23.31 6.80
CA ASN A 65 -4.77 -23.68 5.95
C ASN A 65 -3.50 -22.89 6.31
N GLU A 66 -2.37 -23.26 5.71
CA GLU A 66 -1.04 -22.67 5.94
C GLU A 66 -0.87 -21.24 5.40
N TYR A 67 -1.73 -20.79 4.47
CA TYR A 67 -1.68 -19.47 3.85
C TYR A 67 -2.64 -18.45 4.48
N ALA A 68 -3.40 -18.87 5.50
CA ALA A 68 -4.41 -18.05 6.17
C ALA A 68 -3.77 -17.01 7.09
N SER A 69 -2.59 -17.29 7.63
CA SER A 69 -1.81 -16.32 8.40
C SER A 69 -1.06 -15.40 7.44
N TYR A 70 -1.01 -14.11 7.76
CA TYR A 70 -0.23 -13.18 6.95
C TYR A 70 0.18 -11.91 7.70
N ASP A 71 1.29 -11.34 7.23
CA ASP A 71 1.72 -10.01 7.59
C ASP A 71 1.32 -9.04 6.48
N LEU A 72 0.85 -7.85 6.83
CA LEU A 72 0.54 -6.77 5.90
C LEU A 72 1.34 -5.53 6.26
N TYR A 73 2.19 -5.07 5.33
CA TYR A 73 2.95 -3.83 5.41
C TYR A 73 2.37 -2.77 4.47
N ILE A 74 2.61 -1.50 4.78
CA ILE A 74 2.26 -0.39 3.89
C ILE A 74 3.51 0.07 3.14
N ASP A 75 3.55 -0.20 1.83
CA ASP A 75 4.70 0.13 0.98
C ASP A 75 4.68 1.61 0.58
N PHE A 76 3.53 2.10 0.09
CA PHE A 76 3.36 3.45 -0.44
C PHE A 76 1.96 3.99 -0.11
N THR A 77 1.83 5.31 0.00
CA THR A 77 0.58 6.02 0.25
C THR A 77 0.50 7.29 -0.61
N SER A 78 -0.73 7.73 -0.87
CA SER A 78 -1.06 9.08 -1.32
C SER A 78 -2.24 9.60 -0.49
N GLU A 79 -2.83 10.74 -0.86
CA GLU A 79 -3.99 11.31 -0.16
C GLU A 79 -5.16 10.33 -0.05
N ASP A 80 -5.45 9.60 -1.13
CA ASP A 80 -6.61 8.73 -1.27
C ASP A 80 -6.26 7.26 -1.59
N LYS A 81 -4.97 6.91 -1.66
CA LYS A 81 -4.54 5.53 -1.96
C LYS A 81 -3.54 4.98 -0.97
N VAL A 82 -3.55 3.66 -0.85
CA VAL A 82 -2.57 2.89 -0.10
C VAL A 82 -2.17 1.63 -0.87
N GLN A 83 -0.86 1.38 -0.97
CA GLN A 83 -0.29 0.14 -1.48
C GLN A 83 0.06 -0.77 -0.31
N GLN A 84 -0.57 -1.93 -0.26
CA GLN A 84 -0.42 -2.93 0.79
C GLN A 84 0.38 -4.12 0.27
N ARG A 85 1.40 -4.53 1.02
CA ARG A 85 2.19 -5.74 0.79
C ARG A 85 1.76 -6.81 1.78
N LYS A 86 1.16 -7.89 1.29
CA LYS A 86 0.67 -9.01 2.07
C LYS A 86 1.56 -10.24 1.87
N SER A 87 2.16 -10.74 2.94
CA SER A 87 2.99 -11.95 2.95
C SER A 87 2.27 -13.10 3.63
N THR A 88 1.94 -14.16 2.89
CA THR A 88 1.15 -15.32 3.38
C THR A 88 2.02 -16.53 3.73
N GLY A 89 3.34 -16.37 3.83
CA GLY A 89 4.30 -17.46 3.95
C GLY A 89 4.52 -18.26 2.66
N GLY A 90 3.54 -18.30 1.75
CA GLY A 90 3.66 -18.94 0.43
C GLY A 90 3.96 -17.97 -0.71
N THR A 91 3.42 -16.75 -0.66
CA THR A 91 3.63 -15.73 -1.69
C THR A 91 3.57 -14.32 -1.10
N ILE A 92 3.93 -13.34 -1.92
CA ILE A 92 3.73 -11.92 -1.65
C ILE A 92 2.70 -11.38 -2.65
N LEU A 93 1.61 -10.84 -2.10
CA LEU A 93 0.59 -10.11 -2.83
C LEU A 93 0.80 -8.61 -2.62
N VAL A 94 0.68 -7.82 -3.67
CA VAL A 94 0.62 -6.35 -3.58
C VAL A 94 -0.73 -5.88 -4.10
N ASP A 95 -1.47 -5.19 -3.23
CA ASP A 95 -2.76 -4.56 -3.53
C ASP A 95 -2.63 -3.04 -3.51
N VAL A 96 -3.36 -2.34 -4.38
CA VAL A 96 -3.58 -0.89 -4.27
C VAL A 96 -5.04 -0.65 -3.96
N ILE A 97 -5.28 0.04 -2.86
CA ILE A 97 -6.62 0.41 -2.37
C ILE A 97 -6.80 1.92 -2.55
N GLU A 98 -7.89 2.33 -3.19
CA GLU A 98 -8.32 3.72 -3.35
C GLU A 98 -9.58 3.97 -2.50
N VAL A 99 -9.56 5.04 -1.70
CA VAL A 99 -10.66 5.50 -0.86
C VAL A 99 -11.20 6.80 -1.44
N LYS A 100 -12.27 6.71 -2.23
CA LYS A 100 -12.78 7.83 -3.02
C LYS A 100 -14.27 7.71 -3.28
N ASP A 101 -14.97 8.85 -3.33
CA ASP A 101 -16.39 8.94 -3.69
C ASP A 101 -17.30 8.01 -2.86
N GLY A 102 -17.02 7.90 -1.55
CA GLY A 102 -17.76 7.03 -0.64
C GLY A 102 -17.51 5.54 -0.87
N LYS A 103 -16.44 5.16 -1.57
CA LYS A 103 -16.07 3.77 -1.86
C LYS A 103 -14.63 3.47 -1.46
N VAL A 104 -14.41 2.22 -1.07
CA VAL A 104 -13.10 1.61 -0.95
C VAL A 104 -12.97 0.60 -2.07
N THR A 105 -12.00 0.80 -2.94
CA THR A 105 -11.83 -0.01 -4.15
C THR A 105 -10.42 -0.53 -4.22
N ARG A 106 -10.25 -1.85 -4.37
CA ARG A 106 -8.98 -2.42 -4.79
C ARG A 106 -8.84 -2.21 -6.29
N THR A 107 -7.96 -1.31 -6.70
CA THR A 107 -7.78 -0.87 -8.10
C THR A 107 -6.68 -1.65 -8.83
N PHE A 108 -5.74 -2.23 -8.07
CA PHE A 108 -4.67 -3.06 -8.59
C PHE A 108 -4.37 -4.21 -7.62
N SER A 109 -3.94 -5.34 -8.16
CA SER A 109 -3.59 -6.56 -7.43
C SER A 109 -2.59 -7.34 -8.26
N ILE A 110 -1.45 -7.72 -7.68
CA ILE A 110 -0.45 -8.58 -8.33
C ILE A 110 0.13 -9.57 -7.32
N GLU A 111 0.16 -10.84 -7.70
CA GLU A 111 0.78 -11.92 -6.93
C GLU A 111 2.26 -12.09 -7.31
N GLU A 112 3.02 -12.80 -6.46
CA GLU A 112 4.45 -13.05 -6.66
C GLU A 112 5.29 -11.76 -6.77
N ALA A 113 4.85 -10.68 -6.11
CA ALA A 113 5.53 -9.39 -6.11
C ALA A 113 6.63 -9.34 -5.05
N TYR A 114 7.72 -10.09 -5.27
CA TYR A 114 8.86 -10.18 -4.35
C TYR A 114 9.76 -8.92 -4.33
N TYR A 115 9.55 -8.00 -5.26
CA TYR A 115 10.19 -6.69 -5.34
C TYR A 115 9.29 -5.59 -4.76
N ARG A 116 9.86 -4.41 -4.51
CA ARG A 116 9.14 -3.20 -4.09
C ARG A 116 9.20 -2.12 -5.16
N GLU A 117 8.07 -1.77 -5.74
CA GLU A 117 7.89 -0.67 -6.70
C GLU A 117 6.65 0.13 -6.30
N ASN A 118 6.61 1.42 -6.62
CA ASN A 118 5.41 2.24 -6.42
C ASN A 118 4.42 1.97 -7.56
N LEU A 119 3.31 1.33 -7.22
CA LEU A 119 2.26 0.88 -8.13
C LEU A 119 0.94 1.65 -7.91
N LEU A 120 0.93 2.73 -7.12
CA LEU A 120 -0.28 3.49 -6.78
C LEU A 120 -1.10 3.94 -8.00
N ASP A 121 -0.45 4.17 -9.14
CA ASP A 121 -1.10 4.60 -10.39
C ASP A 121 -1.40 3.46 -11.36
N LYS A 122 -1.06 2.22 -11.01
CA LYS A 122 -1.42 1.04 -11.80
C LYS A 122 -2.89 0.69 -11.60
N LYS A 123 -3.45 -0.01 -12.59
CA LYS A 123 -4.80 -0.56 -12.55
C LYS A 123 -4.79 -1.97 -13.11
N SER A 124 -5.60 -2.85 -12.54
CA SER A 124 -5.83 -4.19 -13.06
C SER A 124 -7.27 -4.34 -13.55
N SER A 125 -7.52 -5.36 -14.37
CA SER A 125 -8.87 -5.67 -14.84
C SER A 125 -9.79 -6.15 -13.72
N ASP A 126 -9.22 -6.76 -12.67
CA ASP A 126 -9.90 -7.28 -11.48
C ASP A 126 -10.07 -6.22 -10.36
N GLU A 127 -10.52 -5.03 -10.74
CA GLU A 127 -10.93 -4.01 -9.77
C GLU A 127 -12.15 -4.48 -8.96
N GLN A 128 -12.10 -4.32 -7.63
CA GLN A 128 -13.17 -4.74 -6.71
C GLN A 128 -13.49 -3.71 -5.64
N VAL A 129 -14.77 -3.37 -5.49
CA VAL A 129 -15.27 -2.51 -4.41
C VAL A 129 -15.38 -3.32 -3.12
N LEU A 130 -14.57 -3.00 -2.11
CA LEU A 130 -14.48 -3.69 -0.82
C LEU A 130 -15.56 -3.24 0.17
N LEU A 131 -15.85 -1.94 0.19
CA LEU A 131 -16.85 -1.30 1.05
C LEU A 131 -17.40 -0.05 0.34
N MET A 132 -18.69 0.25 0.48
CA MET A 132 -19.26 1.49 -0.08
C MET A 132 -20.39 2.07 0.77
N GLU A 133 -20.53 3.39 0.69
CA GLU A 133 -21.64 4.13 1.27
C GLU A 133 -22.95 3.90 0.51
N PRO A 134 -24.12 4.00 1.19
CA PRO A 134 -24.29 4.28 2.61
C PRO A 134 -23.88 3.09 3.50
N LEU A 135 -23.28 3.36 4.66
CA LEU A 135 -22.88 2.33 5.64
C LEU A 135 -24.08 1.85 6.47
N GLU A 136 -25.06 1.32 5.77
CA GLU A 136 -26.33 0.84 6.30
C GLU A 136 -26.50 -0.65 6.00
N LYS A 137 -27.17 -1.36 6.91
CA LYS A 137 -27.49 -2.77 6.73
C LYS A 137 -28.39 -2.95 5.51
N GLY A 138 -27.99 -3.82 4.59
CA GLY A 138 -28.67 -4.08 3.33
C GLY A 138 -28.11 -3.34 2.12
N THR A 139 -27.16 -2.41 2.29
CA THR A 139 -26.43 -1.83 1.15
C THR A 139 -25.72 -2.95 0.39
N THR A 140 -25.98 -3.06 -0.92
CA THR A 140 -25.51 -4.17 -1.75
C THR A 140 -24.96 -3.70 -3.08
N TRP A 141 -23.98 -4.42 -3.62
CA TRP A 141 -23.42 -4.18 -4.94
C TRP A 141 -22.92 -5.49 -5.57
N THR A 142 -22.91 -5.52 -6.90
CA THR A 142 -22.45 -6.67 -7.68
C THR A 142 -20.99 -6.45 -8.10
N LEU A 143 -20.13 -7.44 -7.84
CA LEU A 143 -18.75 -7.44 -8.30
C LEU A 143 -18.66 -7.86 -9.78
N LYS A 144 -17.51 -7.63 -10.41
CA LYS A 144 -17.31 -7.96 -11.84
C LYS A 144 -17.48 -9.45 -12.15
N ASP A 145 -17.18 -10.33 -11.19
CA ASP A 145 -17.36 -11.77 -11.30
C ASP A 145 -18.82 -12.23 -11.09
N GLY A 146 -19.74 -11.29 -10.84
CA GLY A 146 -21.16 -11.54 -10.61
C GLY A 146 -21.52 -11.88 -9.17
N SER A 147 -20.53 -12.00 -8.27
CA SER A 147 -20.80 -12.19 -6.84
C SER A 147 -21.47 -10.95 -6.23
N ILE A 148 -22.28 -11.17 -5.20
CA ILE A 148 -23.04 -10.12 -4.53
C ILE A 148 -22.38 -9.84 -3.19
N ARG A 149 -22.05 -8.57 -2.97
CA ARG A 149 -21.49 -8.08 -1.71
C ARG A 149 -22.50 -7.20 -1.00
N THR A 150 -22.69 -7.40 0.30
CA THR A 150 -23.73 -6.74 1.11
C THR A 150 -23.20 -6.39 2.49
N ILE A 151 -23.50 -5.19 2.98
CA ILE A 151 -23.33 -4.85 4.41
C ILE A 151 -24.41 -5.59 5.19
N THR A 152 -24.04 -6.64 5.93
CA THR A 152 -24.98 -7.49 6.67
C THR A 152 -25.16 -7.06 8.12
N GLU A 153 -24.22 -6.31 8.68
CA GLU A 153 -24.33 -5.67 9.99
C GLU A 153 -23.44 -4.43 10.07
N THR A 154 -23.84 -3.41 10.84
CA THR A 154 -23.10 -2.15 10.98
C THR A 154 -22.48 -1.96 12.36
N SER A 155 -22.80 -2.84 13.30
CA SER A 155 -22.29 -2.83 14.68
C SER A 155 -22.06 -4.28 15.17
N ALA A 156 -21.42 -5.10 14.34
CA ALA A 156 -21.14 -6.50 14.66
C ALA A 156 -20.04 -6.59 15.71
N GLN A 157 -20.26 -7.40 16.76
CA GLN A 157 -19.24 -7.65 17.78
C GLN A 157 -18.34 -8.81 17.32
N VAL A 158 -17.06 -8.52 17.08
CA VAL A 158 -16.06 -9.49 16.63
C VAL A 158 -14.90 -9.54 17.61
N THR A 159 -14.47 -10.74 18.00
CA THR A 159 -13.32 -10.93 18.89
C THR A 159 -12.16 -11.52 18.10
N THR A 160 -11.01 -10.87 18.19
CA THR A 160 -9.76 -11.27 17.54
C THR A 160 -8.70 -11.55 18.62
N PRO A 161 -7.54 -12.13 18.27
CA PRO A 161 -6.44 -12.25 19.24
C PRO A 161 -5.92 -10.90 19.77
N MET A 162 -6.08 -9.81 19.00
CA MET A 162 -5.68 -8.48 19.44
C MET A 162 -6.65 -7.86 20.45
N ASP A 163 -7.93 -7.81 20.11
CA ASP A 163 -8.99 -7.17 20.91
C ASP A 163 -10.39 -7.60 20.41
N SER A 164 -11.43 -7.13 21.10
CA SER A 164 -12.82 -7.15 20.63
C SER A 164 -13.19 -5.82 19.98
N PHE A 165 -13.87 -5.88 18.83
CA PHE A 165 -14.26 -4.72 18.05
C PHE A 165 -15.75 -4.71 17.74
N GLU A 166 -16.30 -3.50 17.65
CA GLU A 166 -17.53 -3.24 16.91
C GLU A 166 -17.17 -2.92 15.46
N ALA A 167 -17.71 -3.68 14.51
CA ALA A 167 -17.29 -3.67 13.11
C ALA A 167 -18.47 -3.61 12.13
N ILE A 168 -18.20 -3.11 10.91
CA ILE A 168 -19.06 -3.34 9.75
C ILE A 168 -18.81 -4.77 9.27
N GLU A 169 -19.86 -5.58 9.22
CA GLU A 169 -19.83 -6.92 8.63
C GLU A 169 -20.26 -6.81 7.16
N VAL A 170 -19.39 -7.29 6.27
CA VAL A 170 -19.65 -7.34 4.84
C VAL A 170 -19.61 -8.79 4.38
N THR A 171 -20.73 -9.27 3.85
CA THR A 171 -20.84 -10.62 3.29
C THR A 171 -20.73 -10.57 1.77
N THR A 172 -19.88 -11.42 1.20
CA THR A 172 -19.85 -11.72 -0.25
C THR A 172 -20.37 -13.13 -0.48
N GLU A 173 -21.42 -13.28 -1.27
CA GLU A 173 -21.99 -14.57 -1.66
C GLU A 173 -21.67 -14.87 -3.14
N SER A 174 -21.12 -16.06 -3.36
CA SER A 174 -20.83 -16.65 -4.67
C SER A 174 -21.53 -18.00 -4.80
N ILE A 175 -21.49 -18.61 -5.99
CA ILE A 175 -22.25 -19.84 -6.30
C ILE A 175 -22.03 -20.95 -5.26
N ASN A 176 -20.78 -21.18 -4.83
CA ASN A 176 -20.40 -22.27 -3.92
C ASN A 176 -19.61 -21.80 -2.69
N SER A 177 -19.51 -20.50 -2.47
CA SER A 177 -18.68 -19.96 -1.40
C SER A 177 -19.26 -18.69 -0.80
N LYS A 178 -18.85 -18.43 0.44
CA LYS A 178 -19.22 -17.26 1.21
C LYS A 178 -17.96 -16.65 1.82
N ARG A 179 -17.82 -15.33 1.75
CA ARG A 179 -16.82 -14.58 2.51
C ARG A 179 -17.52 -13.60 3.44
N ILE A 180 -17.04 -13.47 4.67
CA ILE A 180 -17.46 -12.45 5.61
C ILE A 180 -16.22 -11.67 6.05
N ASP A 181 -16.21 -10.37 5.79
CA ASP A 181 -15.15 -9.45 6.17
C ASP A 181 -15.67 -8.49 7.24
N TYR A 182 -14.90 -8.30 8.31
CA TYR A 182 -15.22 -7.40 9.42
C TYR A 182 -14.27 -6.20 9.40
N TYR A 183 -14.81 -5.00 9.27
CA TYR A 183 -14.06 -3.76 9.26
C TYR A 183 -14.31 -2.95 10.54
N ALA A 184 -13.29 -2.78 11.37
CA ALA A 184 -13.36 -1.97 12.58
C ALA A 184 -12.92 -0.53 12.30
N LYS A 185 -13.56 0.41 12.99
CA LYS A 185 -13.23 1.83 12.90
C LYS A 185 -11.77 2.09 13.28
N ASP A 186 -11.11 2.99 12.57
CA ASP A 186 -9.73 3.42 12.75
C ASP A 186 -8.68 2.29 12.59
N ILE A 187 -9.07 1.09 12.14
CA ILE A 187 -8.16 -0.06 11.96
C ILE A 187 -8.30 -0.63 10.54
N GLY A 188 -9.54 -0.84 10.10
CA GLY A 188 -9.86 -1.55 8.87
C GLY A 188 -10.14 -3.02 9.09
N LEU A 189 -9.69 -3.88 8.18
CA LEU A 189 -10.01 -5.31 8.24
C LEU A 189 -9.47 -5.90 9.56
N VAL A 190 -10.34 -6.47 10.38
CA VAL A 190 -9.96 -7.14 11.64
C VAL A 190 -10.16 -8.65 11.58
N GLN A 191 -11.06 -9.12 10.72
CA GLN A 191 -11.26 -10.54 10.48
C GLN A 191 -11.83 -10.79 9.08
N SER A 192 -11.40 -11.88 8.45
CA SER A 192 -11.98 -12.41 7.21
C SER A 192 -12.25 -13.90 7.42
N ILE A 193 -13.45 -14.35 7.05
CA ILE A 193 -13.87 -15.75 7.12
C ILE A 193 -14.33 -16.16 5.72
N PHE A 194 -13.72 -17.20 5.17
CA PHE A 194 -14.09 -17.78 3.88
C PHE A 194 -14.56 -19.21 4.08
N THR A 195 -15.75 -19.52 3.59
CA THR A 195 -16.35 -20.86 3.64
C THR A 195 -16.61 -21.35 2.23
N SER A 196 -16.18 -22.57 1.92
CA SER A 196 -16.44 -23.25 0.66
C SER A 196 -16.48 -24.76 0.90
N GLU A 197 -17.47 -25.45 0.33
CA GLU A 197 -17.60 -26.92 0.39
C GLU A 197 -17.46 -27.52 1.81
N GLY A 198 -17.96 -26.82 2.83
CA GLY A 198 -17.89 -27.25 4.24
C GLY A 198 -16.54 -27.03 4.93
N SER A 199 -15.55 -26.47 4.23
CA SER A 199 -14.28 -26.00 4.81
C SER A 199 -14.37 -24.52 5.15
N GLU A 200 -13.74 -24.13 6.26
CA GLU A 200 -13.61 -22.74 6.69
C GLU A 200 -12.14 -22.37 6.81
N ILE A 201 -11.80 -21.22 6.23
CA ILE A 201 -10.49 -20.60 6.32
C ILE A 201 -10.71 -19.20 6.88
N SER A 202 -9.98 -18.82 7.92
CA SER A 202 -10.13 -17.50 8.52
C SER A 202 -8.80 -16.87 8.87
N SER A 203 -8.78 -15.54 8.87
CA SER A 203 -7.65 -14.70 9.26
C SER A 203 -8.16 -13.65 10.24
N SER A 204 -7.53 -13.53 11.40
CA SER A 204 -7.94 -12.60 12.47
C SER A 204 -6.76 -11.75 12.93
N LEU A 205 -6.97 -10.44 13.05
CA LEU A 205 -5.94 -9.49 13.45
C LEU A 205 -5.44 -9.81 14.86
N SER A 206 -4.14 -10.06 14.99
CA SER A 206 -3.49 -10.36 16.26
C SER A 206 -2.65 -9.20 16.77
N LYS A 207 -2.13 -8.37 15.87
CA LYS A 207 -1.27 -7.25 16.25
C LYS A 207 -1.27 -6.14 15.21
N VAL A 208 -1.17 -4.89 15.69
CA VAL A 208 -0.80 -3.73 14.88
C VAL A 208 0.50 -3.15 15.45
N GLU A 209 1.54 -3.10 14.63
CA GLU A 209 2.83 -2.53 14.96
C GLU A 209 2.95 -1.16 14.28
N LYS A 210 3.22 -0.12 15.07
CA LYS A 210 3.54 1.22 14.58
C LYS A 210 5.03 1.35 14.34
N ASP A 211 5.41 2.36 13.56
CA ASP A 211 6.79 2.63 13.18
C ASP A 211 7.49 1.40 12.56
N ALA A 212 6.71 0.56 11.87
CA ALA A 212 7.18 -0.64 11.22
C ALA A 212 8.23 -0.32 10.15
N VAL A 213 9.14 -1.26 9.94
CA VAL A 213 10.16 -1.25 8.89
C VAL A 213 10.06 -2.57 8.16
N TYR A 214 9.89 -2.52 6.84
CA TYR A 214 9.96 -3.71 6.02
C TYR A 214 11.42 -4.00 5.68
N THR A 215 11.91 -5.20 5.99
CA THR A 215 13.27 -5.61 5.66
C THR A 215 13.26 -6.79 4.69
N SER A 216 14.07 -6.72 3.64
CA SER A 216 14.31 -7.82 2.70
C SER A 216 15.80 -8.01 2.44
N VAL A 217 16.21 -9.17 1.93
CA VAL A 217 17.59 -9.42 1.54
C VAL A 217 17.72 -9.23 0.03
N VAL A 218 18.69 -8.41 -0.38
CA VAL A 218 19.02 -8.17 -1.80
C VAL A 218 20.46 -8.61 -2.06
N ASN A 219 20.67 -9.41 -3.09
CA ASN A 219 22.00 -9.81 -3.52
C ASN A 219 22.61 -8.75 -4.43
N PHE A 220 23.76 -8.23 -4.04
CA PHE A 220 24.54 -7.31 -4.88
C PHE A 220 25.72 -8.06 -5.47
N TYR A 221 25.85 -8.00 -6.79
CA TYR A 221 26.88 -8.68 -7.56
C TYR A 221 28.02 -7.71 -7.89
N GLN A 222 29.27 -8.13 -7.77
CA GLN A 222 30.43 -7.29 -8.06
C GLN A 222 31.51 -8.09 -8.80
N PRO A 223 32.14 -7.53 -9.85
CA PRO A 223 33.12 -8.24 -10.66
C PRO A 223 34.45 -8.39 -9.93
N SER A 224 35.12 -9.52 -10.11
CA SER A 224 36.49 -9.74 -9.67
C SER A 224 37.49 -9.09 -10.62
N GLY A 225 38.51 -8.42 -10.07
CA GLY A 225 39.62 -7.88 -10.85
C GLY A 225 40.75 -8.89 -11.14
N VAL A 226 40.69 -10.09 -10.53
CA VAL A 226 41.79 -11.07 -10.55
C VAL A 226 41.43 -12.37 -11.27
N ASP A 227 40.14 -12.71 -11.34
CA ASP A 227 39.64 -13.87 -12.05
C ASP A 227 38.34 -13.55 -12.80
N ASP A 228 37.95 -14.42 -13.72
CA ASP A 228 36.75 -14.24 -14.56
C ASP A 228 35.47 -14.68 -13.81
N LYS A 229 35.25 -14.08 -12.63
CA LYS A 229 34.10 -14.36 -11.75
C LYS A 229 33.39 -13.11 -11.29
N ILE A 230 32.12 -13.27 -10.95
CA ILE A 230 31.31 -12.25 -10.30
C ILE A 230 30.97 -12.77 -8.91
N TYR A 231 31.33 -12.01 -7.89
CA TYR A 231 31.01 -12.37 -6.52
C TYR A 231 29.74 -11.67 -6.07
N TYR A 232 28.98 -12.26 -5.15
CA TYR A 232 27.79 -11.61 -4.61
C TYR A 232 27.60 -11.87 -3.12
N LYS A 233 26.87 -10.97 -2.48
CA LYS A 233 26.50 -11.07 -1.07
C LYS A 233 25.12 -10.46 -0.85
N GLY A 234 24.31 -11.15 -0.06
CA GLY A 234 23.04 -10.63 0.43
C GLY A 234 23.26 -9.50 1.45
N LYS A 235 22.61 -8.36 1.24
CA LYS A 235 22.50 -7.27 2.22
C LYS A 235 21.05 -7.13 2.67
N GLY A 236 20.85 -6.91 3.97
CA GLY A 236 19.55 -6.54 4.51
C GLY A 236 19.21 -5.09 4.13
N ILE A 237 18.16 -4.91 3.35
CA ILE A 237 17.65 -3.61 2.92
C ILE A 237 16.36 -3.33 3.68
N SER A 238 16.24 -2.13 4.21
CA SER A 238 15.11 -1.70 5.03
C SER A 238 14.35 -0.57 4.36
N PHE A 239 13.02 -0.62 4.44
CA PHE A 239 12.11 0.34 3.83
C PHE A 239 11.07 0.80 4.85
N LYS A 240 10.88 2.11 4.91
CA LYS A 240 9.71 2.81 5.46
C LYS A 240 8.68 3.04 4.35
N THR A 241 7.46 3.40 4.72
CA THR A 241 6.44 3.78 3.75
C THR A 241 6.93 4.97 2.92
N ASN A 242 6.65 4.95 1.61
CA ASN A 242 7.08 5.97 0.64
C ASN A 242 8.58 6.10 0.36
N ASP A 243 9.44 5.29 0.99
CA ASP A 243 10.85 5.27 0.63
C ASP A 243 11.06 5.01 -0.86
N GLU A 244 12.01 5.69 -1.48
CA GLU A 244 12.34 5.52 -2.89
C GLU A 244 13.21 4.27 -3.09
N THR A 245 12.62 3.20 -3.64
CA THR A 245 13.33 1.92 -3.83
C THR A 245 14.63 2.10 -4.60
N ALA A 246 14.59 2.83 -5.73
CA ALA A 246 15.76 3.05 -6.59
C ALA A 246 16.92 3.69 -5.80
N LYS A 247 16.61 4.68 -4.96
CA LYS A 247 17.61 5.39 -4.16
C LYS A 247 18.23 4.50 -3.09
N ILE A 248 17.42 3.72 -2.37
CA ILE A 248 17.92 2.81 -1.35
C ILE A 248 18.82 1.72 -1.95
N LEU A 249 18.41 1.15 -3.10
CA LEU A 249 19.21 0.15 -3.79
C LEU A 249 20.49 0.75 -4.39
N GLU A 250 20.44 1.98 -4.91
CA GLU A 250 21.62 2.73 -5.33
C GLU A 250 22.61 2.87 -4.17
N ASP A 251 22.17 3.39 -3.03
CA ASP A 251 23.07 3.63 -1.88
C ASP A 251 23.67 2.31 -1.36
N ALA A 252 22.86 1.26 -1.27
CA ALA A 252 23.34 -0.06 -0.89
C ALA A 252 24.33 -0.68 -1.89
N TYR A 253 24.22 -0.37 -3.19
CA TYR A 253 25.08 -0.95 -4.21
C TYR A 253 26.41 -0.18 -4.40
N LYS A 254 26.46 1.09 -3.99
CA LYS A 254 27.72 1.87 -3.92
C LYS A 254 28.71 1.28 -2.91
N GLU A 255 28.20 0.69 -1.84
CA GLU A 255 28.99 -0.01 -0.84
C GLU A 255 29.56 -1.33 -1.37
N SER A 256 30.88 -1.50 -1.29
CA SER A 256 31.54 -2.76 -1.66
C SER A 256 31.09 -3.93 -0.78
N ILE A 257 30.88 -5.11 -1.38
CA ILE A 257 30.66 -6.35 -0.61
C ILE A 257 31.98 -6.95 -0.12
N ASP A 258 33.08 -6.63 -0.80
CA ASP A 258 34.46 -6.98 -0.48
C ASP A 258 35.40 -5.88 -1.04
N ALA A 259 36.53 -5.63 -0.38
CA ALA A 259 37.46 -4.55 -0.77
C ALA A 259 38.23 -4.85 -2.07
N ASP A 260 38.37 -6.12 -2.44
CA ASP A 260 39.12 -6.56 -3.62
C ASP A 260 38.26 -6.64 -4.90
N LEU A 261 36.96 -6.35 -4.80
CA LEU A 261 36.03 -6.40 -5.92
C LEU A 261 35.84 -5.03 -6.59
N GLY A 262 35.53 -5.08 -7.88
CA GLY A 262 35.22 -3.90 -8.66
C GLY A 262 33.89 -3.26 -8.26
N LYS A 263 33.84 -1.93 -8.27
CA LYS A 263 32.59 -1.19 -8.13
C LYS A 263 31.76 -1.30 -9.41
N VAL A 264 30.48 -1.60 -9.27
CA VAL A 264 29.53 -1.62 -10.39
C VAL A 264 28.94 -0.23 -10.63
N ILE A 265 28.52 0.43 -9.56
CA ILE A 265 28.15 1.84 -9.57
C ILE A 265 29.08 2.62 -8.64
N THR A 266 29.44 3.84 -9.04
CA THR A 266 30.32 4.70 -8.25
C THR A 266 29.52 5.60 -7.33
N GLU A 267 30.20 6.36 -6.46
CA GLU A 267 29.55 7.34 -5.58
C GLU A 267 28.74 8.39 -6.36
N LYS A 268 29.16 8.71 -7.59
CA LYS A 268 28.51 9.74 -8.43
C LYS A 268 27.42 9.18 -9.32
N THR A 269 27.44 7.89 -9.64
CA THR A 269 26.38 7.24 -10.40
C THR A 269 25.05 7.39 -9.65
N LYS A 270 23.99 7.71 -10.38
CA LYS A 270 22.61 7.69 -9.90
C LYS A 270 21.77 6.69 -10.66
N ILE A 271 20.80 6.10 -9.99
CA ILE A 271 19.69 5.37 -10.62
C ILE A 271 18.56 6.39 -10.82
N ASN A 272 18.40 6.89 -12.03
CA ASN A 272 17.36 7.85 -12.38
C ASN A 272 15.95 7.20 -12.36
N SER A 273 15.85 5.93 -12.75
CA SER A 273 14.60 5.16 -12.67
C SER A 273 14.89 3.66 -12.63
N LEU A 274 14.02 2.91 -11.95
CA LEU A 274 14.07 1.46 -11.86
C LEU A 274 12.63 0.93 -11.79
N THR A 275 12.18 0.29 -12.86
CA THR A 275 10.78 -0.16 -13.00
C THR A 275 10.71 -1.46 -13.78
N MET A 276 9.69 -2.28 -13.54
CA MET A 276 9.38 -3.43 -14.39
C MET A 276 8.13 -3.19 -15.25
N ASP A 277 8.21 -3.55 -16.53
CA ASP A 277 7.07 -3.47 -17.45
C ASP A 277 6.14 -4.70 -17.38
N GLU A 278 5.04 -4.65 -18.13
CA GLU A 278 4.04 -5.72 -18.20
C GLU A 278 4.58 -7.02 -18.84
N ASN A 279 5.66 -6.92 -19.63
CA ASN A 279 6.36 -8.06 -20.24
C ASN A 279 7.41 -8.66 -19.28
N LYS A 280 7.43 -8.23 -18.02
CA LYS A 280 8.42 -8.60 -17.00
C LYS A 280 9.84 -8.22 -17.40
N ILE A 281 10.04 -7.14 -18.15
CA ILE A 281 11.36 -6.60 -18.47
C ILE A 281 11.66 -5.47 -17.50
N VAL A 282 12.78 -5.57 -16.80
CA VAL A 282 13.26 -4.48 -15.95
C VAL A 282 13.90 -3.42 -16.84
N LYS A 283 13.54 -2.16 -16.61
CA LYS A 283 14.22 -1.01 -17.17
C LYS A 283 14.94 -0.28 -16.05
N ILE A 284 16.25 -0.16 -16.17
CA ILE A 284 17.07 0.68 -15.30
C ILE A 284 17.66 1.82 -16.12
N ASP A 285 17.43 3.05 -15.66
CA ASP A 285 18.07 4.25 -16.21
C ASP A 285 19.10 4.77 -15.21
N LEU A 286 20.32 4.94 -15.69
CA LEU A 286 21.46 5.42 -14.91
C LEU A 286 21.87 6.81 -15.38
N SER A 287 22.54 7.57 -14.50
CA SER A 287 23.16 8.82 -14.90
C SER A 287 24.39 8.59 -15.77
N LYS A 288 24.77 9.60 -16.58
CA LYS A 288 25.97 9.57 -17.43
C LYS A 288 27.27 9.19 -16.72
N GLU A 289 27.39 9.46 -15.42
CA GLU A 289 28.57 9.07 -14.63
C GLU A 289 28.80 7.56 -14.63
N PHE A 290 27.76 6.74 -14.87
CA PHE A 290 27.92 5.30 -15.03
C PHE A 290 28.90 4.92 -16.14
N THR A 291 28.87 5.61 -17.28
CA THR A 291 29.81 5.37 -18.39
C THR A 291 31.05 6.25 -18.31
N GLU A 292 30.92 7.51 -17.88
CA GLU A 292 32.06 8.43 -17.77
C GLU A 292 33.10 7.99 -16.73
N GLU A 293 32.69 7.34 -15.64
CA GLU A 293 33.60 6.85 -14.59
C GLU A 293 34.00 5.39 -14.78
N MET A 294 33.42 4.69 -15.75
CA MET A 294 33.77 3.32 -16.10
C MET A 294 35.09 3.29 -16.85
N ASN A 295 36.20 3.33 -16.11
CA ASN A 295 37.53 3.17 -16.68
C ASN A 295 37.92 1.68 -16.71
N ALA A 296 37.32 0.94 -17.64
CA ALA A 296 37.44 -0.50 -17.76
C ALA A 296 37.77 -0.93 -19.20
N GLY A 297 38.60 -1.96 -19.37
CA GLY A 297 38.71 -2.65 -20.66
C GLY A 297 37.47 -3.49 -20.96
N ALA A 298 37.24 -3.84 -22.23
CA ALA A 298 36.02 -4.51 -22.72
C ALA A 298 35.57 -5.73 -21.88
N LEU A 299 36.51 -6.57 -21.44
CA LEU A 299 36.19 -7.73 -20.59
C LEU A 299 35.59 -7.32 -19.25
N PHE A 300 36.17 -6.32 -18.59
CA PHE A 300 35.75 -5.87 -17.27
C PHE A 300 34.46 -5.04 -17.35
N GLU A 301 34.28 -4.24 -18.40
CA GLU A 301 33.00 -3.59 -18.74
C GLU A 301 31.87 -4.62 -18.82
N GLY A 302 32.07 -5.73 -19.56
CA GLY A 302 31.08 -6.80 -19.65
C GLY A 302 30.72 -7.40 -18.28
N MET A 303 31.69 -7.53 -17.37
CA MET A 303 31.43 -8.04 -16.02
C MET A 303 30.70 -7.02 -15.14
N ILE A 304 30.96 -5.72 -15.29
CA ILE A 304 30.20 -4.64 -14.62
C ILE A 304 28.74 -4.69 -15.06
N LEU A 305 28.49 -4.72 -16.38
CA LEU A 305 27.14 -4.82 -16.93
C LEU A 305 26.44 -6.09 -16.46
N GLN A 306 27.10 -7.25 -16.51
CA GLN A 306 26.50 -8.50 -16.05
C GLN A 306 26.17 -8.46 -14.55
N SER A 307 27.01 -7.81 -13.73
CA SER A 307 26.76 -7.64 -12.29
C SER A 307 25.54 -6.75 -12.02
N LEU A 308 25.41 -5.64 -12.75
CA LEU A 308 24.23 -4.77 -12.73
C LEU A 308 22.96 -5.55 -13.10
N VAL A 309 23.01 -6.26 -14.23
CA VAL A 309 21.89 -7.05 -14.79
C VAL A 309 21.50 -8.18 -13.85
N ASN A 310 22.46 -8.91 -13.26
CA ASN A 310 22.18 -9.97 -12.30
C ASN A 310 21.52 -9.44 -11.02
N THR A 311 21.99 -8.30 -10.50
CA THR A 311 21.43 -7.68 -9.29
C THR A 311 19.97 -7.31 -9.49
N PHE A 312 19.66 -6.52 -10.52
CA PHE A 312 18.30 -6.03 -10.73
C PHE A 312 17.37 -7.05 -11.39
N GLY A 313 17.92 -7.93 -12.24
CA GLY A 313 17.18 -9.09 -12.75
C GLY A 313 16.75 -10.02 -11.62
N GLN A 314 17.66 -10.37 -10.70
CA GLN A 314 17.30 -11.19 -9.53
C GLN A 314 16.33 -10.47 -8.60
N TYR A 315 16.55 -9.19 -8.30
CA TYR A 315 15.68 -8.42 -7.41
C TYR A 315 14.21 -8.40 -7.88
N TYR A 316 13.98 -8.25 -9.19
CA TYR A 316 12.65 -8.28 -9.79
C TYR A 316 12.17 -9.67 -10.21
N ASN A 317 13.00 -10.71 -10.03
CA ASN A 317 12.75 -12.07 -10.51
C ASN A 317 12.47 -12.13 -12.02
N THR A 318 13.34 -11.52 -12.82
CA THR A 318 13.32 -11.57 -14.29
C THR A 318 14.70 -11.88 -14.88
N GLU A 319 14.68 -12.41 -16.09
CA GLU A 319 15.87 -12.70 -16.88
C GLU A 319 16.29 -11.54 -17.79
N LYS A 320 15.45 -10.51 -17.99
CA LYS A 320 15.66 -9.46 -19.00
C LYS A 320 15.74 -8.08 -18.38
N VAL A 321 16.83 -7.36 -18.69
CA VAL A 321 17.09 -6.01 -18.20
C VAL A 321 17.50 -5.09 -19.34
N ILE A 322 16.73 -4.03 -19.57
CA ILE A 322 17.09 -2.92 -20.45
C ILE A 322 17.87 -1.90 -19.62
N VAL A 323 19.10 -1.60 -20.05
CA VAL A 323 19.96 -0.60 -19.42
C VAL A 323 19.99 0.64 -20.29
N THR A 324 19.64 1.78 -19.71
CA THR A 324 19.75 3.09 -20.34
C THR A 324 20.63 4.03 -19.52
N VAL A 325 21.24 5.01 -20.19
CA VAL A 325 22.02 6.09 -19.59
C VAL A 325 21.46 7.42 -20.07
N ASP A 326 21.02 8.27 -19.15
CA ASP A 326 20.29 9.52 -19.43
C ASP A 326 19.16 9.31 -20.48
N LYS A 327 18.38 8.26 -20.28
CA LYS A 327 17.22 7.83 -21.10
C LYS A 327 17.56 7.34 -22.50
N LYS A 328 18.84 7.15 -22.84
CA LYS A 328 19.29 6.58 -24.11
C LYS A 328 19.75 5.14 -23.91
N PRO A 329 19.60 4.25 -24.91
CA PRO A 329 20.19 2.91 -24.86
C PRO A 329 21.66 2.95 -24.43
N TYR A 330 22.09 1.95 -23.67
CA TYR A 330 23.49 1.86 -23.25
C TYR A 330 24.43 1.86 -24.46
N GLU A 331 25.45 2.72 -24.39
CA GLU A 331 26.48 2.86 -25.42
C GLU A 331 27.83 3.16 -24.76
N SER A 332 28.86 2.47 -25.24
CA SER A 332 30.28 2.62 -24.90
C SER A 332 31.13 2.48 -26.17
N GLU A 333 32.45 2.61 -26.05
CA GLU A 333 33.36 2.35 -27.18
C GLU A 333 33.35 0.89 -27.65
N GLN A 334 32.90 -0.05 -26.82
CA GLN A 334 32.97 -1.49 -27.07
C GLN A 334 31.60 -2.11 -27.38
N LEU A 335 30.52 -1.49 -26.88
CA LEU A 335 29.17 -2.02 -26.98
C LEU A 335 28.17 -0.90 -27.23
N SER A 336 27.25 -1.12 -28.17
CA SER A 336 26.12 -0.24 -28.43
C SER A 336 24.86 -1.06 -28.46
N MET A 337 23.88 -0.71 -27.63
CA MET A 337 22.56 -1.33 -27.60
C MET A 337 21.58 -0.49 -28.42
N GLY A 338 20.66 -1.16 -29.11
CA GLY A 338 19.52 -0.55 -29.78
C GLY A 338 18.36 -0.22 -28.82
N GLU A 339 17.39 0.54 -29.31
CA GLU A 339 16.14 0.78 -28.56
C GLU A 339 15.41 -0.54 -28.30
N GLY A 340 15.06 -0.79 -27.04
CA GLY A 340 14.34 -2.00 -26.61
C GLY A 340 15.20 -3.26 -26.53
N GLU A 341 16.48 -3.20 -26.90
CA GLU A 341 17.42 -4.30 -26.67
C GLU A 341 17.69 -4.46 -25.17
N PHE A 342 17.82 -5.70 -24.73
CA PHE A 342 17.98 -6.07 -23.33
C PHE A 342 19.20 -6.96 -23.13
N PHE A 343 19.76 -6.90 -21.94
CA PHE A 343 20.72 -7.85 -21.42
C PHE A 343 19.99 -9.01 -20.73
N GLN A 344 20.61 -10.19 -20.72
CA GLN A 344 20.12 -11.34 -20.00
C GLN A 344 20.88 -11.56 -18.68
N THR A 345 20.17 -11.97 -17.63
CA THR A 345 20.83 -12.46 -16.41
C THR A 345 21.64 -13.71 -16.71
N ASN A 346 22.83 -13.81 -16.13
CA ASN A 346 23.69 -14.98 -16.23
C ASN A 346 24.47 -15.20 -14.94
N PHE A 347 24.10 -16.24 -14.21
CA PHE A 347 24.70 -16.59 -12.92
C PHE A 347 25.79 -17.67 -13.01
N THR A 348 26.20 -18.09 -14.20
CA THR A 348 27.18 -19.19 -14.39
C THR A 348 28.53 -18.89 -13.72
N LYS A 349 28.91 -17.60 -13.68
CA LYS A 349 30.15 -17.11 -13.06
C LYS A 349 29.95 -16.56 -11.65
N ALA A 350 28.72 -16.66 -11.11
CA ALA A 350 28.37 -16.08 -9.82
C ALA A 350 28.88 -16.94 -8.67
N VAL A 351 29.59 -16.33 -7.72
CA VAL A 351 30.06 -16.99 -6.50
C VAL A 351 29.60 -16.21 -5.28
N GLU A 352 28.92 -16.90 -4.36
CA GLU A 352 28.52 -16.29 -3.10
C GLU A 352 29.74 -16.11 -2.19
N ILE A 353 29.89 -14.92 -1.61
CA ILE A 353 30.83 -14.69 -0.52
C ILE A 353 30.19 -15.23 0.76
N LYS A 354 30.61 -16.42 1.17
CA LYS A 354 30.23 -17.00 2.46
C LYS A 354 30.97 -16.27 3.58
N GLN A 355 30.27 -16.00 4.68
CA GLN A 355 30.86 -15.47 5.91
C GLN A 355 31.86 -16.44 6.51
#